data_AF-A0A940BDI0-F1
#
_entry.id   AF-A0A940BDI0-F1
#
_cell.length_a   1.000
_cell.length_b   1.000
_cell.length_c   1.000
_cell.angle_alpha   90.00
_cell.angle_beta   90.00
_cell.angle_gamma   90.00
#
_symmetry.space_group_name_H-M   'P 1'
#
loop_
_entity.id
_entity.type
_entity.pdbx_description
1 polymer ?
#
loop_
_entity_poly.entity_id
_entity_poly.type
_entity_poly.pdbx_seq_one_letter_code
_entity_poly.pdbx_strand_id
1 'polypeptide(L)'
;LRSAAAMGAPVIRVWAGTQPSADTSPEERKRLAKEAALIASLAQRENIKVAFEWHKNTLTDTNESAMNLLREADHPNLFCLWQPTVALSPRERTEGIRMMGDRLLNFHVYSWPDGKRGPLNAAEWQYYFDAAKEADIQRCALLEFVRDDSVEQFRQDTKTLLNLLESGEKNG
;
A
#
# COMPACT_ATOMS: atom_id res chain seq x y z
N LEU A 1 -7.85 -16.00 7.27
CA LEU A 1 -8.21 -16.67 6.00
C LEU A 1 -9.66 -17.12 5.97
N ARG A 2 -10.10 -18.09 6.78
CA ARG A 2 -11.51 -18.58 6.78
C ARG A 2 -12.56 -17.47 6.84
N SER A 3 -12.38 -16.47 7.70
CA SER A 3 -13.30 -15.33 7.77
C SER A 3 -13.30 -14.48 6.49
N ALA A 4 -12.14 -14.26 5.89
CA ALA A 4 -12.04 -13.52 4.62
C ALA A 4 -12.76 -14.28 3.50
N ALA A 5 -12.58 -15.60 3.42
CA ALA A 5 -13.31 -16.45 2.46
C ALA A 5 -14.83 -16.42 2.71
N ALA A 6 -15.26 -16.55 3.97
CA ALA A 6 -16.67 -16.48 4.33
C ALA A 6 -17.33 -15.13 4.00
N MET A 7 -16.57 -14.03 4.04
CA MET A 7 -17.03 -12.69 3.68
C MET A 7 -16.86 -12.36 2.20
N GLY A 8 -16.20 -13.22 1.41
CA GLY A 8 -15.82 -12.91 0.03
C GLY A 8 -14.81 -11.77 -0.09
N ALA A 9 -14.02 -11.51 0.94
CA ALA A 9 -13.03 -10.44 0.95
C ALA A 9 -11.87 -10.78 -0.01
N PRO A 10 -11.57 -9.92 -1.01
CA PRO A 10 -10.63 -10.26 -2.09
C PRO A 10 -9.16 -10.16 -1.66
N VAL A 11 -8.88 -9.46 -0.55
CA VAL A 11 -7.52 -9.14 -0.10
C VAL A 11 -7.43 -9.26 1.42
N ILE A 12 -6.34 -9.83 1.91
CA ILE A 12 -5.93 -9.77 3.32
C ILE A 12 -4.69 -8.85 3.41
N ARG A 13 -4.84 -7.75 4.14
CA ARG A 13 -3.73 -6.87 4.52
C ARG A 13 -2.96 -7.48 5.69
N VAL A 14 -1.63 -7.50 5.59
CA VAL A 14 -0.74 -7.93 6.68
C VAL A 14 0.39 -6.92 6.89
N TRP A 15 0.98 -6.92 8.07
CA TRP A 15 2.23 -6.21 8.33
C TRP A 15 3.43 -7.15 8.12
N ALA A 16 4.51 -6.59 7.58
CA ALA A 16 5.76 -7.30 7.36
C ALA A 16 6.63 -7.32 8.62
N GLY A 17 6.14 -8.00 9.68
CA GLY A 17 6.74 -7.95 11.01
C GLY A 17 6.29 -6.74 11.83
N THR A 18 7.00 -6.46 12.92
CA THR A 18 6.61 -5.46 13.93
C THR A 18 7.68 -4.42 14.24
N GLN A 19 8.77 -4.40 13.46
CA GLN A 19 9.91 -3.50 13.63
C GLN A 19 10.49 -3.09 12.27
N PRO A 20 11.15 -1.92 12.16
CA PRO A 20 11.75 -1.45 10.92
C PRO A 20 12.87 -2.36 10.43
N SER A 21 13.26 -2.16 9.17
CA SER A 21 14.28 -2.98 8.51
C SER A 21 15.66 -2.89 9.15
N ALA A 22 16.04 -1.72 9.68
CA ALA A 22 17.32 -1.49 10.35
C ALA A 22 17.48 -2.30 11.64
N ASP A 23 16.36 -2.59 12.31
CA ASP A 23 16.35 -3.33 13.58
C ASP A 23 16.08 -4.83 13.39
N THR A 24 15.90 -5.27 12.15
CA THR A 24 15.55 -6.66 11.82
C THR A 24 16.75 -7.47 11.36
N SER A 25 17.04 -8.55 12.08
CA SER A 25 18.15 -9.44 11.72
C SER A 25 17.90 -10.16 10.39
N PRO A 26 18.96 -10.59 9.68
CA PRO A 26 18.82 -11.39 8.46
C PRO A 26 18.02 -12.68 8.66
N GLU A 27 18.19 -13.35 9.80
CA GLU A 27 17.47 -14.58 10.14
C GLU A 27 15.98 -14.33 10.31
N GLU A 28 15.63 -13.25 11.00
CA GLU A 28 14.25 -12.84 11.21
C GLU A 28 13.59 -12.41 9.90
N ARG A 29 14.30 -11.65 9.06
CA ARG A 29 13.83 -11.32 7.70
C ARG A 29 13.51 -12.57 6.89
N LYS A 30 14.42 -13.55 6.89
CA LYS A 30 14.23 -14.82 6.18
C LYS A 30 13.05 -15.63 6.72
N ARG A 31 12.83 -15.60 8.03
CA ARG A 31 11.65 -16.23 8.67
C ARG A 31 10.36 -15.56 8.19
N LEU A 32 10.30 -14.23 8.24
CA LEU A 32 9.14 -13.45 7.79
C LEU A 32 8.85 -13.65 6.30
N ALA A 33 9.88 -13.71 5.44
CA ALA A 33 9.72 -13.99 4.01
C ALA A 33 9.08 -15.37 3.75
N LYS A 34 9.56 -16.41 4.46
CA LYS A 34 8.98 -17.77 4.38
C LYS A 34 7.53 -17.81 4.87
N GLU A 35 7.23 -17.12 5.97
CA GLU A 35 5.87 -17.04 6.51
C GLU A 35 4.93 -16.32 5.55
N ALA A 36 5.39 -15.22 4.94
CA ALA A 36 4.65 -14.49 3.92
C ALA A 36 4.32 -15.37 2.70
N ALA A 37 5.30 -16.12 2.20
CA ALA A 37 5.10 -17.06 1.10
C ALA A 37 4.06 -18.14 1.46
N LEU A 38 4.15 -18.69 2.68
CA LEU A 38 3.21 -19.69 3.18
C LEU A 38 1.78 -19.15 3.24
N ILE A 39 1.56 -17.98 3.87
CA ILE A 39 0.20 -17.41 3.96
C ILE A 39 -0.34 -17.02 2.59
N ALA A 40 0.52 -16.60 1.66
CA ALA A 40 0.12 -16.27 0.29
C ALA A 40 -0.29 -17.52 -0.50
N SER A 41 0.42 -18.64 -0.34
CA SER A 41 0.02 -19.94 -0.91
C SER A 41 -1.34 -20.39 -0.37
N LEU A 42 -1.57 -20.26 0.93
CA LEU A 42 -2.85 -20.63 1.55
C LEU A 42 -4.00 -19.74 1.04
N ALA A 43 -3.79 -18.42 0.98
CA ALA A 43 -4.79 -17.49 0.49
C ALA A 43 -5.09 -17.65 -1.00
N GLN A 44 -4.09 -18.00 -1.81
CA GLN A 44 -4.25 -18.21 -3.24
C GLN A 44 -5.25 -19.32 -3.56
N ARG A 45 -5.26 -20.39 -2.75
CA ARG A 45 -6.23 -21.51 -2.91
C ARG A 45 -7.68 -21.07 -2.72
N GLU A 46 -7.89 -19.99 -1.98
CA GLU A 46 -9.19 -19.37 -1.73
C GLU A 46 -9.49 -18.21 -2.70
N ASN A 47 -8.63 -17.97 -3.71
CA ASN A 47 -8.66 -16.80 -4.59
C ASN A 47 -8.56 -15.45 -3.85
N ILE A 48 -7.84 -15.43 -2.73
CA ILE A 48 -7.62 -14.23 -1.91
C ILE A 48 -6.18 -13.78 -2.05
N LYS A 49 -5.97 -12.49 -2.33
CA LYS A 49 -4.64 -11.88 -2.39
C LYS A 49 -4.11 -11.57 -0.99
N VAL A 50 -2.80 -11.64 -0.80
CA VAL A 50 -2.15 -11.14 0.42
C VAL A 50 -1.33 -9.91 0.05
N ALA A 51 -1.49 -8.84 0.82
CA ALA A 51 -0.76 -7.60 0.57
C ALA A 51 -0.12 -7.06 1.85
N PHE A 52 1.18 -6.74 1.77
CA PHE A 52 1.86 -6.01 2.83
C PHE A 52 1.42 -4.56 2.84
N GLU A 53 1.08 -4.03 4.00
CA GLU A 53 0.97 -2.58 4.16
C GLU A 53 2.37 -1.96 4.24
N TRP A 54 2.56 -0.87 3.50
CA TRP A 54 3.76 -0.04 3.56
C TRP A 54 3.84 0.70 4.89
N HIS A 55 4.71 0.32 5.80
CA HIS A 55 4.66 0.88 7.15
C HIS A 55 6.04 1.02 7.81
N LYS A 56 6.29 2.21 8.39
CA LYS A 56 7.59 2.60 8.98
C LYS A 56 8.10 1.69 10.12
N ASN A 57 7.22 0.94 10.76
CA ASN A 57 7.57 0.01 11.84
C ASN A 57 7.53 -1.45 11.37
N THR A 58 7.85 -1.72 10.12
CA THR A 58 7.86 -3.06 9.52
C THR A 58 9.01 -3.16 8.51
N LEU A 59 9.24 -4.33 7.92
CA LEU A 59 10.22 -4.51 6.83
C LEU A 59 9.90 -3.72 5.54
N THR A 60 8.77 -3.02 5.47
CA THR A 60 8.37 -2.16 4.33
C THR A 60 8.55 -0.66 4.61
N ASP A 61 9.37 -0.32 5.60
CA ASP A 61 9.73 1.04 5.98
C ASP A 61 10.53 1.79 4.88
N THR A 62 11.33 1.06 4.08
CA THR A 62 12.07 1.58 2.93
C THR A 62 11.73 0.82 1.64
N ASN A 63 11.94 1.47 0.49
CA ASN A 63 11.69 0.86 -0.82
C ASN A 63 12.59 -0.37 -1.03
N GLU A 64 13.88 -0.26 -0.70
CA GLU A 64 14.87 -1.32 -0.86
C GLU A 64 14.52 -2.52 0.02
N SER A 65 14.16 -2.28 1.29
CA SER A 65 13.81 -3.36 2.20
C SER A 65 12.54 -4.09 1.76
N ALA A 66 11.51 -3.35 1.33
CA ALA A 66 10.26 -3.91 0.84
C ALA A 66 10.49 -4.79 -0.40
N MET A 67 11.26 -4.30 -1.37
CA MET A 67 11.57 -5.06 -2.59
C MET A 67 12.45 -6.28 -2.29
N ASN A 68 13.39 -6.17 -1.36
CA ASN A 68 14.18 -7.32 -0.91
C ASN A 68 13.27 -8.40 -0.27
N LEU A 69 12.31 -7.99 0.56
CA LEU A 69 11.35 -8.92 1.16
C LEU A 69 10.48 -9.63 0.11
N LEU A 70 9.95 -8.89 -0.87
CA LEU A 70 9.16 -9.47 -1.96
C LEU A 70 9.97 -10.47 -2.78
N ARG A 71 11.23 -10.14 -3.10
CA ARG A 71 12.14 -11.05 -3.81
C ARG A 71 12.50 -12.28 -2.98
N GLU A 72 12.70 -12.14 -1.68
CA GLU A 72 13.05 -13.25 -0.80
C GLU A 72 11.86 -14.19 -0.56
N ALA A 73 10.64 -13.65 -0.50
CA ALA A 73 9.42 -14.45 -0.38
C ALA A 73 9.02 -15.14 -1.70
N ASP A 74 9.40 -14.56 -2.84
CA ASP A 74 9.24 -15.09 -4.20
C ASP A 74 7.89 -15.79 -4.46
N HIS A 75 6.78 -15.09 -4.17
CA HIS A 75 5.45 -15.66 -4.32
C HIS A 75 4.55 -14.76 -5.19
N PRO A 76 3.88 -15.28 -6.25
CA PRO A 76 3.07 -14.47 -7.17
C PRO A 76 1.82 -13.87 -6.51
N ASN A 77 1.29 -14.50 -5.46
CA ASN A 77 0.14 -13.99 -4.70
C ASN A 77 0.52 -13.05 -3.52
N LEU A 78 1.73 -12.49 -3.53
CA LEU A 78 2.15 -11.44 -2.61
C LEU A 78 2.19 -10.09 -3.32
N PHE A 79 1.55 -9.10 -2.71
CA PHE A 79 1.42 -7.75 -3.22
C PHE A 79 1.68 -6.72 -2.10
N CYS A 80 1.47 -5.44 -2.41
CA CYS A 80 1.64 -4.33 -1.49
C CYS A 80 0.45 -3.35 -1.55
N LEU A 81 0.09 -2.82 -0.39
CA LEU A 81 -0.78 -1.66 -0.23
C LEU A 81 0.11 -0.48 0.12
N TRP A 82 0.24 0.46 -0.80
CA TRP A 82 1.14 1.59 -0.64
C TRP A 82 0.48 2.74 0.11
N GLN A 83 1.26 3.44 0.93
CA GLN A 83 0.84 4.67 1.59
C GLN A 83 2.01 5.63 1.75
N PRO A 84 1.77 6.95 1.79
CA PRO A 84 2.84 7.93 1.91
C PRO A 84 3.46 7.90 3.31
N THR A 85 4.76 7.56 3.39
CA THR A 85 5.52 7.61 4.65
C THR A 85 6.28 8.92 4.79
N VAL A 86 6.18 9.56 5.96
CA VAL A 86 6.91 10.79 6.30
C VAL A 86 8.43 10.61 6.30
N ALA A 87 8.91 9.37 6.38
CA ALA A 87 10.35 9.07 6.34
C ALA A 87 10.96 9.25 4.94
N LEU A 88 10.15 9.23 3.88
CA LEU A 88 10.60 9.37 2.50
C LEU A 88 10.17 10.72 1.92
N SER A 89 11.02 11.30 1.07
CA SER A 89 10.70 12.46 0.25
C SER A 89 9.64 12.12 -0.81
N PRO A 90 8.92 13.12 -1.37
CA PRO A 90 7.98 12.89 -2.47
C PRO A 90 8.61 12.15 -3.67
N ARG A 91 9.88 12.42 -3.97
CA ARG A 91 10.60 11.74 -5.05
C ARG A 91 10.79 10.26 -4.74
N GLU A 92 11.36 9.92 -3.58
CA GLU A 92 11.58 8.53 -3.16
C GLU A 92 10.27 7.75 -3.06
N ARG A 93 9.17 8.40 -2.66
CA ARG A 93 7.82 7.82 -2.68
C ARG A 93 7.42 7.37 -4.08
N THR A 94 7.57 8.22 -5.10
CA THR A 94 7.26 7.82 -6.49
C THR A 94 8.22 6.79 -7.06
N GLU A 95 9.49 6.81 -6.66
CA GLU A 95 10.45 5.77 -7.02
C GLU A 95 10.00 4.41 -6.47
N GLY A 96 9.54 4.36 -5.22
CA GLY A 96 8.96 3.15 -4.61
C GLY A 96 7.72 2.63 -5.33
N ILE A 97 6.82 3.54 -5.73
CA ILE A 97 5.63 3.21 -6.54
C ILE A 97 6.05 2.50 -7.84
N ARG A 98 7.01 3.07 -8.59
CA ARG A 98 7.50 2.47 -9.84
C ARG A 98 8.22 1.14 -9.60
N MET A 99 9.02 1.04 -8.54
CA MET A 99 9.77 -0.19 -8.21
C MET A 99 8.86 -1.38 -7.94
N MET A 100 7.69 -1.18 -7.33
CA MET A 100 6.74 -2.27 -7.09
C MET A 100 6.11 -2.81 -8.39
N GLY A 101 5.90 -1.96 -9.40
CA GLY A 101 5.22 -2.33 -10.65
C GLY A 101 3.91 -3.09 -10.37
N ASP A 102 3.79 -4.30 -10.92
CA ASP A 102 2.60 -5.16 -10.77
C ASP A 102 2.35 -5.67 -9.34
N ARG A 103 3.32 -5.50 -8.44
CA ARG A 103 3.16 -5.83 -7.02
C ARG A 103 2.40 -4.77 -6.24
N LEU A 104 2.26 -3.56 -6.77
CA LEU A 104 1.41 -2.53 -6.18
C LEU A 104 -0.06 -2.87 -6.43
N LEU A 105 -0.78 -3.27 -5.39
CA LEU A 105 -2.18 -3.65 -5.53
C LEU A 105 -3.10 -2.44 -5.46
N ASN A 106 -3.05 -1.69 -4.35
CA ASN A 106 -3.92 -0.55 -4.07
C ASN A 106 -3.18 0.53 -3.26
N PHE A 107 -3.82 1.68 -3.12
CA PHE A 107 -3.33 2.81 -2.33
C PHE A 107 -4.16 3.01 -1.06
N HIS A 108 -3.51 3.23 0.09
CA HIS A 108 -4.17 3.89 1.21
C HIS A 108 -3.97 5.40 1.07
N VAL A 109 -5.08 6.11 1.00
CA VAL A 109 -5.16 7.52 0.63
C VAL A 109 -5.42 8.37 1.86
N TYR A 110 -4.48 9.26 2.18
CA TYR A 110 -4.62 10.25 3.24
C TYR A 110 -3.64 11.41 3.01
N SER A 111 -3.78 12.50 3.78
CA SER A 111 -2.94 13.69 3.67
C SER A 111 -2.56 14.18 5.07
N TRP A 112 -1.25 14.20 5.34
CA TRP A 112 -0.71 14.64 6.64
C TRP A 112 0.21 15.86 6.49
N PRO A 113 -0.33 17.05 6.16
CA PRO A 113 0.47 18.28 6.11
C PRO A 113 1.16 18.53 7.45
N ASP A 114 2.46 18.78 7.40
CA ASP A 114 3.31 19.00 8.58
C ASP A 114 3.20 17.88 9.64
N GLY A 115 2.94 16.64 9.18
CA GLY A 115 2.82 15.46 10.03
C GLY A 115 1.50 15.36 10.81
N LYS A 116 0.50 16.17 10.49
CA LYS A 116 -0.82 16.17 11.15
C LYS A 116 -1.92 15.78 10.16
N ARG A 117 -2.92 15.02 10.62
CA ARG A 117 -4.09 14.67 9.81
C ARG A 117 -4.76 15.93 9.27
N GLY A 118 -4.86 16.05 7.96
CA GLY A 118 -5.42 17.21 7.28
C GLY A 118 -6.33 16.81 6.12
N PRO A 119 -6.95 17.80 5.45
CA PRO A 119 -7.73 17.56 4.23
C PRO A 119 -6.88 16.91 3.13
N LEU A 120 -7.53 16.10 2.30
CA LEU A 120 -6.88 15.42 1.18
C LEU A 120 -6.23 16.43 0.21
N ASN A 121 -4.94 16.27 -0.05
CA ASN A 121 -4.21 17.11 -1.00
C ASN A 121 -4.28 16.52 -2.41
N ALA A 122 -5.07 17.16 -3.28
CA ALA A 122 -5.29 16.67 -4.64
C ALA A 122 -4.01 16.64 -5.49
N ALA A 123 -3.18 17.68 -5.40
CA ALA A 123 -1.95 17.79 -6.19
C ALA A 123 -0.92 16.73 -5.78
N GLU A 124 -0.80 16.47 -4.48
CA GLU A 124 0.06 15.41 -3.95
C GLU A 124 -0.39 14.03 -4.46
N TRP A 125 -1.69 13.73 -4.38
CA TRP A 125 -2.20 12.42 -4.81
C TRP A 125 -2.16 12.23 -6.32
N GLN A 126 -2.39 13.28 -7.10
CA GLN A 126 -2.18 13.24 -8.55
C GLN A 126 -0.75 12.82 -8.88
N TYR A 127 0.25 13.39 -8.18
CA TYR A 127 1.66 13.06 -8.38
C TYR A 127 1.98 11.59 -8.11
N TYR A 128 1.36 10.99 -7.07
CA TYR A 128 1.53 9.57 -6.76
C TYR A 128 0.81 8.66 -7.76
N PHE A 129 -0.42 9.01 -8.16
CA PHE A 129 -1.15 8.24 -9.16
C PHE A 129 -0.46 8.28 -10.53
N ASP A 130 0.09 9.42 -10.94
CA ASP A 130 0.86 9.54 -12.17
C ASP A 130 2.07 8.60 -12.21
N ALA A 131 2.74 8.39 -11.06
CA ALA A 131 3.85 7.43 -10.97
C ALA A 131 3.44 5.97 -11.13
N ALA A 132 2.15 5.65 -10.97
CA ALA A 132 1.61 4.29 -11.12
C ALA A 132 0.93 4.04 -12.47
N LYS A 133 0.75 5.08 -13.30
CA LYS A 133 0.09 4.99 -14.61
C LYS A 133 0.82 4.14 -15.64
N GLU A 134 2.10 3.84 -15.42
CA GLU A 134 2.89 3.01 -16.35
C GLU A 134 2.36 1.57 -16.47
N ALA A 135 1.53 1.11 -15.52
CA ALA A 135 0.90 -0.19 -15.55
C ALA A 135 -0.60 -0.08 -15.87
N ASP A 136 -1.07 -0.79 -16.90
CA ASP A 136 -2.49 -0.94 -17.23
C ASP A 136 -3.18 -1.92 -16.27
N ILE A 137 -3.21 -1.55 -14.99
CA ILE A 137 -3.78 -2.38 -13.93
C ILE A 137 -4.76 -1.53 -13.13
N GLN A 138 -5.99 -2.02 -13.03
CA GLN A 138 -7.00 -1.40 -12.19
C GLN A 138 -6.64 -1.54 -10.71
N ARG A 139 -6.69 -0.42 -9.98
CA ARG A 139 -6.38 -0.31 -8.56
C ARG A 139 -7.50 0.38 -7.80
N CYS A 140 -7.60 0.09 -6.51
CA CYS A 140 -8.46 0.83 -5.60
C CYS A 140 -7.67 1.89 -4.83
N ALA A 141 -8.37 2.95 -4.46
CA ALA A 141 -7.92 3.99 -3.54
C ALA A 141 -8.77 3.91 -2.26
N LEU A 142 -8.15 3.56 -1.13
CA LEU A 142 -8.81 3.38 0.17
C LEU A 142 -8.56 4.61 1.04
N LEU A 143 -9.59 5.43 1.28
CA LEU A 143 -9.44 6.67 2.06
C LEU A 143 -9.31 6.37 3.58
N GLU A 144 -8.28 6.92 4.22
CA GLU A 144 -7.95 6.72 5.64
C GLU A 144 -7.62 8.06 6.35
N PHE A 145 -7.60 8.05 7.69
CA PHE A 145 -7.13 9.14 8.55
C PHE A 145 -7.75 10.53 8.29
N VAL A 146 -9.07 10.56 8.19
CA VAL A 146 -9.86 11.78 8.03
C VAL A 146 -9.58 12.76 9.19
N ARG A 147 -9.39 14.05 8.87
CA ARG A 147 -9.18 15.10 9.88
C ARG A 147 -10.33 15.09 10.89
N ASP A 148 -9.98 15.07 12.17
CA ASP A 148 -10.89 15.08 13.33
C ASP A 148 -11.94 13.95 13.32
N ASP A 149 -11.71 12.88 12.55
CA ASP A 149 -12.67 11.78 12.34
C ASP A 149 -14.08 12.28 11.91
N SER A 150 -14.15 13.45 11.26
CA SER A 150 -15.40 14.12 10.88
C SER A 150 -16.04 13.53 9.63
N VAL A 151 -17.36 13.34 9.68
CA VAL A 151 -18.16 12.91 8.52
C VAL A 151 -18.14 13.96 7.41
N GLU A 152 -18.17 15.24 7.77
CA GLU A 152 -18.11 16.36 6.84
C GLU A 152 -16.77 16.37 6.09
N GLN A 153 -15.67 16.18 6.82
CA GLN A 153 -14.35 16.06 6.20
C GLN A 153 -14.28 14.82 5.30
N PHE A 154 -14.76 13.67 5.76
CA PHE A 154 -14.79 12.44 4.95
C PHE A 154 -15.51 12.66 3.61
N ARG A 155 -16.64 13.38 3.60
CA ARG A 155 -17.36 13.73 2.37
C ARG A 155 -16.54 14.65 1.45
N GLN A 156 -15.82 15.61 2.01
CA GLN A 156 -14.96 16.52 1.24
C GLN A 156 -13.77 15.79 0.61
N ASP A 157 -13.11 14.92 1.39
CA ASP A 157 -11.98 14.11 0.93
C ASP A 157 -12.43 13.10 -0.14
N THR A 158 -13.60 12.48 0.04
CA THR A 158 -14.22 11.60 -0.96
C THR A 158 -14.49 12.34 -2.27
N LYS A 159 -15.07 13.54 -2.22
CA LYS A 159 -15.31 14.36 -3.41
C LYS A 159 -13.99 14.71 -4.13
N THR A 160 -12.98 15.07 -3.36
CA THR A 160 -11.63 15.37 -3.89
C THR A 160 -11.03 14.16 -4.59
N LEU A 161 -11.11 12.98 -3.96
CA LEU A 161 -10.59 11.74 -4.53
C LEU A 161 -11.33 11.33 -5.81
N LEU A 162 -12.67 11.38 -5.83
CA LEU A 162 -13.45 11.05 -7.03
C LEU A 162 -13.11 11.96 -8.20
N ASN A 163 -12.99 13.27 -7.97
CA ASN A 163 -12.60 14.22 -9.02
C ASN A 163 -11.22 13.91 -9.62
N LEU A 164 -10.25 13.45 -8.81
CA LEU A 164 -8.93 13.04 -9.29
C LEU A 164 -9.02 11.81 -10.19
N LEU A 165 -9.79 10.81 -9.78
CA LEU A 165 -9.94 9.55 -10.51
C LEU A 165 -10.65 9.76 -11.85
N GLU A 166 -11.74 10.55 -11.88
CA GLU A 166 -12.46 10.90 -13.12
C GLU A 166 -11.60 11.73 -14.10
N SER A 167 -10.70 12.58 -13.58
CA SER A 167 -9.78 13.37 -14.41
C SER A 167 -8.68 12.51 -15.03
N GLY A 168 -8.34 11.38 -14.38
CA GLY A 168 -7.40 10.39 -14.91
C GLY A 168 -7.99 9.59 -16.08
N GLU A 169 -9.25 9.17 -15.97
CA GLU A 169 -9.95 8.38 -17.00
C GLU A 169 -10.14 9.14 -18.32
N LYS A 170 -10.29 10.47 -18.28
CA LYS A 170 -10.49 11.29 -19.49
C LYS A 170 -9.21 11.53 -20.30
N ASN A 171 -8.04 11.24 -19.73
CA ASN A 171 -6.73 11.54 -20.31
C ASN A 171 -5.92 10.28 -20.67
N GLY A 172 -6.50 9.08 -20.51
CA GLY A 172 -5.94 7.80 -20.97
C GLY A 172 -6.67 7.30 -22.20
#